data_AF-A0A937VNG5-F1
#
_entry.id   AF-A0A937VNG5-F1
#
_cell.length_a   1.000
_cell.length_b   1.000
_cell.length_c   1.000
_cell.angle_alpha   90.00
_cell.angle_beta   90.00
_cell.angle_gamma   90.00
#
_symmetry.space_group_name_H-M   'P 1'
#
loop_
_entity.id
_entity.type
_entity.pdbx_description
1 polymer ?
#
loop_
_entity_poly.entity_id
_entity_poly.type
_entity_poly.pdbx_seq_one_letter_code
_entity_poly.pdbx_strand_id
1 'polypeptide(L)'
;MAWPTFRFKPVTVFTTTLDGTITAVTDPINVVGNTLAADGPGLLKVENEIIKYTTKGSNQFSGLTRGHDGTSAVGHATGVTVTHPIAGDIFTNLWDGIEYLKGIGSGQTTVEFGLPITSDTDNTDDLGSSTKAWKDLYLKGSIKRAAVTVFSIDANSIITFGLFPITPSSAPTTDYQVANKKYADDEIDKEGLYLTTIASSATPTPARASKRNAFTVTALAEGATFAAPSGTPADSDSL
;
A
#
# COMPACT_ATOMS: atom_id res chain seq x y z
N MET A 1 2.86 -28.33 -8.29
CA MET A 1 3.21 -27.50 -7.11
C MET A 1 3.56 -28.46 -5.98
N ALA A 2 4.73 -28.33 -5.35
CA ALA A 2 5.07 -29.14 -4.17
C ALA A 2 4.46 -28.46 -2.94
N TRP A 3 3.69 -29.20 -2.14
CA TRP A 3 3.15 -28.67 -0.89
C TRP A 3 4.28 -28.20 0.03
N PRO A 4 4.15 -27.05 0.73
CA PRO A 4 5.11 -26.68 1.75
C PRO A 4 5.11 -27.78 2.82
N THR A 5 6.22 -28.51 2.94
CA THR A 5 6.30 -29.58 3.94
C THR A 5 6.36 -28.96 5.32
N PHE A 6 5.23 -28.95 6.01
CA PHE A 6 5.13 -28.64 7.43
C PHE A 6 5.85 -29.73 8.23
N ARG A 7 7.17 -29.67 8.24
CA ARG A 7 8.01 -30.50 9.09
C ARG A 7 7.90 -29.94 10.49
N PHE A 8 7.02 -30.53 11.30
CA PHE A 8 7.13 -30.46 12.75
C PHE A 8 8.60 -30.70 13.11
N LYS A 9 9.28 -29.69 13.66
CA LYS A 9 10.55 -29.98 14.33
C LYS A 9 10.20 -30.95 15.46
N PRO A 10 10.87 -32.11 15.58
CA PRO A 10 10.64 -32.96 16.73
C PRO A 10 10.93 -32.12 17.98
N VAL A 11 9.90 -31.92 18.80
CA VAL A 11 10.08 -31.42 20.17
C VAL A 11 11.16 -32.29 20.77
N THR A 12 12.29 -31.68 21.12
CA THR A 12 13.39 -32.43 21.70
C THR A 12 12.96 -32.77 23.11
N VAL A 13 12.40 -33.98 23.26
CA VAL A 13 11.82 -34.44 24.51
C VAL A 13 12.94 -34.47 25.56
N PHE A 14 12.92 -33.48 26.45
CA PHE A 14 13.83 -33.47 27.59
C PHE A 14 13.59 -34.72 28.43
N THR A 15 14.69 -35.43 28.62
CA THR A 15 14.84 -36.61 29.46
C THR A 15 16.19 -36.49 30.16
N THR A 16 16.24 -36.85 31.42
CA THR A 16 17.42 -36.81 32.28
C THR A 16 17.20 -37.76 33.45
N THR A 17 18.10 -37.77 34.42
CA THR A 17 17.97 -38.54 35.66
C THR A 17 18.24 -37.67 36.87
N LEU A 18 17.60 -37.98 38.00
CA LEU A 18 17.89 -37.35 39.28
C LEU A 18 19.36 -37.57 39.67
N ASP A 19 20.02 -36.50 40.11
CA ASP A 19 21.38 -36.52 40.67
C ASP A 19 21.29 -36.40 42.19
N GLY A 20 20.95 -37.53 42.83
CA GLY A 20 20.62 -37.61 44.26
C GLY A 20 19.23 -38.16 44.53
N THR A 21 19.04 -38.71 45.74
CA THR A 21 17.73 -39.18 46.21
C THR A 21 16.90 -37.98 46.68
N ILE A 22 15.62 -37.94 46.33
CA ILE A 22 14.69 -36.88 46.72
C ILE A 22 13.61 -37.42 47.67
N THR A 23 13.10 -36.58 48.55
CA THR A 23 12.00 -36.86 49.48
C THR A 23 10.72 -36.15 49.01
N ALA A 24 9.58 -36.39 49.65
CA ALA A 24 8.31 -35.70 49.33
C ALA A 24 8.33 -34.16 49.51
N VAL A 25 9.37 -33.59 50.15
CA VAL A 25 9.52 -32.14 50.40
C VAL A 25 10.83 -31.54 49.88
N THR A 26 11.59 -32.29 49.08
CA THR A 26 12.86 -31.80 48.52
C THR A 26 12.61 -30.70 47.48
N ASP A 27 13.20 -29.53 47.73
CA ASP A 27 13.37 -28.37 46.84
C ASP A 27 14.71 -27.71 47.20
N PRO A 28 15.65 -27.50 46.25
CA PRO A 28 15.58 -27.87 44.83
C PRO A 28 15.82 -29.36 44.58
N ILE A 29 15.53 -29.81 43.35
CA ILE A 29 16.00 -31.11 42.83
C ILE A 29 17.12 -30.91 41.81
N ASN A 30 18.16 -31.75 41.91
CA ASN A 30 19.29 -31.76 40.99
C ASN A 30 19.10 -32.89 39.96
N VAL A 31 19.61 -32.68 38.75
CA VAL A 31 19.58 -33.65 37.65
C VAL A 31 20.92 -33.67 36.92
N VAL A 32 21.25 -34.78 36.26
CA VAL A 32 22.52 -34.95 35.53
C VAL A 32 22.70 -33.93 34.39
N GLY A 33 21.60 -33.46 33.80
CA GLY A 33 21.60 -32.45 32.75
C GLY A 33 20.22 -31.83 32.54
N ASN A 34 20.11 -30.51 32.41
CA ASN A 34 18.83 -29.83 32.11
C ASN A 34 18.84 -28.86 30.90
N THR A 35 19.88 -28.90 30.07
CA THR A 35 20.04 -28.01 28.89
C THR A 35 18.82 -27.97 27.97
N LEU A 36 18.12 -29.11 27.83
CA LEU A 36 16.96 -29.28 26.93
C LEU A 36 15.61 -29.05 27.62
N ALA A 37 15.58 -28.82 28.94
CA ALA A 37 14.35 -28.51 29.65
C ALA A 37 13.85 -27.10 29.29
N ALA A 38 12.54 -26.87 29.38
CA ALA A 38 12.00 -25.52 29.26
C ALA A 38 12.58 -24.59 30.34
N ASP A 39 12.62 -23.29 30.06
CA ASP A 39 12.90 -22.31 31.11
C ASP A 39 11.65 -22.15 31.98
N GLY A 40 11.85 -21.86 33.27
CA GLY A 40 10.75 -21.88 34.25
C GLY A 40 9.69 -20.77 34.01
N PRO A 41 8.42 -21.01 34.33
CA PRO A 41 7.87 -22.20 35.00
C PRO A 41 7.62 -23.38 34.04
N GLY A 42 7.69 -24.60 34.56
CA GLY A 42 7.42 -25.82 33.77
C GLY A 42 7.03 -27.02 34.62
N LEU A 43 6.82 -28.17 33.96
CA LEU A 43 6.45 -29.42 34.60
C LEU A 43 7.51 -30.50 34.41
N LEU A 44 7.67 -31.37 35.41
CA LEU A 44 8.51 -32.55 35.39
C LEU A 44 7.65 -33.75 35.77
N LYS A 45 8.01 -34.92 35.25
CA LYS A 45 7.46 -36.21 35.62
C LYS A 45 8.57 -37.11 36.11
N VAL A 46 8.40 -37.65 37.30
CA VAL A 46 9.30 -38.59 37.96
C VAL A 46 8.46 -39.80 38.35
N GLU A 47 8.63 -40.91 37.63
CA GLU A 47 7.77 -42.11 37.73
C GLU A 47 6.27 -41.79 37.60
N ASN A 48 5.54 -41.76 38.72
CA ASN A 48 4.12 -41.47 38.82
C ASN A 48 3.81 -40.07 39.39
N GLU A 49 4.82 -39.33 39.85
CA GLU A 49 4.65 -37.95 40.35
C GLU A 49 4.82 -36.93 39.22
N ILE A 50 3.95 -35.91 39.19
CA ILE A 50 4.15 -34.68 38.41
C ILE A 50 4.59 -33.59 39.39
N ILE A 51 5.68 -32.90 39.06
CA ILE A 51 6.27 -31.82 39.86
C ILE A 51 6.28 -30.56 39.00
N LYS A 52 5.69 -29.47 39.50
CA LYS A 52 5.82 -28.15 38.87
C LYS A 52 7.03 -27.41 39.44
N TYR A 53 7.85 -26.79 38.60
CA TYR A 53 8.93 -25.89 39.02
C TYR A 53 8.67 -24.46 38.55
N THR A 54 9.16 -23.47 39.28
CA THR A 54 9.11 -22.07 38.86
C THR A 54 10.42 -21.59 38.25
N THR A 55 11.55 -22.22 38.61
CA THR A 55 12.88 -21.75 38.19
C THR A 55 13.77 -22.92 37.77
N LYS A 56 14.52 -22.71 36.68
CA LYS A 56 15.54 -23.62 36.15
C LYS A 56 16.92 -23.00 36.41
N GLY A 57 17.72 -23.66 37.24
CA GLY A 57 19.13 -23.34 37.45
C GLY A 57 20.03 -24.17 36.53
N SER A 58 21.34 -24.12 36.74
CA SER A 58 22.28 -25.05 36.09
C SER A 58 22.08 -26.46 36.69
N ASN A 59 21.59 -27.42 35.89
CA ASN A 59 21.35 -28.80 36.31
C ASN A 59 20.42 -28.96 37.54
N GLN A 60 19.56 -27.97 37.77
CA GLN A 60 18.72 -27.87 38.96
C GLN A 60 17.36 -27.27 38.62
N PHE A 61 16.32 -27.70 39.33
CA PHE A 61 14.98 -27.11 39.31
C PHE A 61 14.55 -26.74 40.73
N SER A 62 13.96 -25.56 40.89
CA SER A 62 13.61 -25.01 42.20
C SER A 62 12.24 -24.29 42.21
N GLY A 63 11.73 -24.05 43.42
CA GLY A 63 10.39 -23.50 43.63
C GLY A 63 9.34 -24.55 43.25
N LEU A 64 9.41 -25.70 43.92
CA LEU A 64 8.74 -26.92 43.51
C LEU A 64 7.37 -27.08 44.16
N THR A 65 6.34 -27.26 43.34
CA THR A 65 5.05 -27.83 43.79
C THR A 65 5.05 -29.32 43.51
N ARG A 66 5.23 -30.11 44.57
CA ARG A 66 5.20 -31.58 44.57
C ARG A 66 3.76 -32.09 44.50
N GLY A 67 3.55 -33.29 43.97
CA GLY A 67 2.21 -33.89 43.82
C GLY A 67 1.24 -33.06 42.96
N HIS A 68 1.72 -32.47 41.87
CA HIS A 68 0.91 -31.66 40.97
C HIS A 68 -0.10 -32.51 40.16
N ASP A 69 -1.13 -31.87 39.61
CA ASP A 69 -2.17 -32.49 38.77
C ASP A 69 -2.81 -33.75 39.37
N GLY A 70 -2.98 -33.78 40.70
CA GLY A 70 -3.59 -34.91 41.42
C GLY A 70 -2.68 -36.10 41.67
N THR A 71 -1.38 -35.98 41.41
CA THR A 71 -0.37 -36.97 41.82
C THR A 71 0.01 -36.81 43.30
N SER A 72 0.73 -37.77 43.87
CA SER A 72 1.17 -37.73 45.28
C SER A 72 2.66 -37.44 45.39
N ALA A 73 3.03 -36.52 46.29
CA ALA A 73 4.42 -36.24 46.62
C ALA A 73 5.08 -37.44 47.32
N VAL A 74 6.14 -38.01 46.71
CA VAL A 74 6.83 -39.19 47.24
C VAL A 74 8.36 -39.04 47.19
N GLY A 75 9.07 -39.96 47.84
CA GLY A 75 10.52 -40.08 47.69
C GLY A 75 10.86 -40.86 46.42
N HIS A 76 11.90 -40.43 45.70
CA HIS A 76 12.42 -41.11 44.51
C HIS A 76 13.93 -41.30 44.64
N ALA A 77 14.44 -42.44 44.18
CA ALA A 77 15.86 -42.76 44.24
C ALA A 77 16.69 -41.91 43.26
N THR A 78 17.99 -41.80 43.52
CA THR A 78 18.95 -41.27 42.54
C THR A 78 18.92 -42.10 41.24
N GLY A 79 19.20 -41.46 40.10
CA GLY A 79 19.17 -42.12 38.79
C GLY A 79 17.77 -42.35 38.19
N VAL A 80 16.69 -42.10 38.94
CA VAL A 80 15.31 -42.18 38.42
C VAL A 80 15.12 -41.17 37.30
N THR A 81 14.47 -41.59 36.21
CA THR A 81 14.23 -40.78 35.02
C THR A 81 13.29 -39.60 35.31
N VAL A 82 13.71 -38.42 34.87
CA VAL A 82 12.93 -37.18 34.87
C VAL A 82 12.65 -36.78 33.42
N THR A 83 11.38 -36.53 33.10
CA THR A 83 10.91 -36.14 31.74
C THR A 83 9.89 -35.00 31.84
N HIS A 84 9.50 -34.37 30.74
CA HIS A 84 8.26 -33.58 30.72
C HIS A 84 7.03 -34.52 30.69
N PRO A 85 5.92 -34.20 31.39
CA PRO A 85 4.67 -34.95 31.26
C PRO A 85 4.05 -34.74 29.87
N ILE A 86 4.11 -35.80 29.05
CA ILE A 86 3.75 -35.79 27.62
C ILE A 86 2.31 -35.34 27.32
N ALA A 87 1.36 -35.53 28.24
CA ALA A 87 -0.07 -35.36 27.97
C ALA A 87 -0.57 -33.91 27.98
N GLY A 88 0.01 -33.02 28.80
CA GLY A 88 -0.47 -31.64 28.96
C GLY A 88 0.37 -30.62 28.20
N ASP A 89 1.69 -30.65 28.43
CA ASP A 89 2.61 -29.59 28.01
C ASP A 89 2.85 -29.60 26.49
N ILE A 90 3.08 -30.77 25.89
CA ILE A 90 3.34 -30.89 24.45
C ILE A 90 2.10 -30.50 23.62
N PHE A 91 0.90 -30.91 24.05
CA PHE A 91 -0.34 -30.55 23.36
C PHE A 91 -0.67 -29.06 23.50
N THR A 92 -0.45 -28.47 24.67
CA THR A 92 -0.69 -27.03 24.90
C THR A 92 0.27 -26.19 24.05
N ASN A 93 1.58 -26.44 24.12
CA ASN A 93 2.55 -25.67 23.31
C ASN A 93 2.36 -25.85 21.78
N LEU A 94 1.93 -27.05 21.33
CA LEU A 94 1.55 -27.25 19.93
C LEU A 94 0.28 -26.49 19.57
N TRP A 95 -0.73 -26.48 20.46
CA TRP A 95 -1.98 -25.76 20.26
C TRP A 95 -1.74 -24.25 20.24
N ASP A 96 -0.97 -23.71 21.18
CA ASP A 96 -0.59 -22.29 21.25
C ASP A 96 0.26 -21.87 20.03
N GLY A 97 1.17 -22.73 19.56
CA GLY A 97 1.91 -22.49 18.31
C GLY A 97 1.01 -22.49 17.07
N ILE A 98 -0.02 -23.36 17.06
CA ILE A 98 -1.06 -23.38 16.02
C ILE A 98 -1.98 -22.15 16.14
N GLU A 99 -2.31 -21.70 17.35
CA GLU A 99 -3.10 -20.49 17.60
C GLU A 99 -2.34 -19.21 17.29
N TYR A 100 -1.04 -19.17 17.52
CA TYR A 100 -0.17 -18.09 17.05
C TYR A 100 -0.14 -18.03 15.51
N LEU A 101 -0.09 -19.20 14.84
CA LEU A 101 -0.15 -19.27 13.37
C LEU A 101 -1.53 -18.91 12.81
N LYS A 102 -2.63 -19.30 13.49
CA LYS A 102 -3.99 -18.78 13.23
C LYS A 102 -4.09 -17.28 13.54
N GLY A 103 -3.30 -16.79 14.49
CA GLY A 103 -3.30 -15.44 15.06
C GLY A 103 -2.89 -14.34 14.09
N ILE A 104 -2.20 -14.69 13.00
CA ILE A 104 -2.01 -13.83 11.82
C ILE A 104 -3.37 -13.35 11.25
N GLY A 105 -4.46 -14.05 11.55
CA GLY A 105 -5.85 -13.65 11.25
C GLY A 105 -6.72 -13.22 12.45
N SER A 106 -6.25 -13.23 13.70
CA SER A 106 -7.09 -12.91 14.86
C SER A 106 -6.34 -12.21 16.00
N GLY A 107 -6.63 -10.93 16.22
CA GLY A 107 -6.19 -10.14 17.38
C GLY A 107 -4.81 -9.48 17.26
N GLN A 108 -3.98 -9.88 16.30
CA GLN A 108 -2.68 -9.27 16.07
C GLN A 108 -2.83 -7.86 15.45
N THR A 109 -2.31 -6.82 16.12
CA THR A 109 -2.42 -5.42 15.65
C THR A 109 -1.39 -5.06 14.56
N THR A 110 -0.29 -5.81 14.48
CA THR A 110 0.82 -5.56 13.56
C THR A 110 1.39 -6.90 13.08
N VAL A 111 1.54 -7.07 11.77
CA VAL A 111 2.22 -8.23 11.16
C VAL A 111 3.44 -7.72 10.42
N GLU A 112 4.62 -8.19 10.80
CA GLU A 112 5.90 -7.84 10.14
C GLU A 112 6.44 -9.04 9.37
N PHE A 113 6.82 -8.82 8.11
CA PHE A 113 7.44 -9.82 7.25
C PHE A 113 8.89 -9.41 6.95
N GLY A 114 9.86 -10.25 7.32
CA GLY A 114 11.28 -10.05 7.00
C GLY A 114 11.66 -10.35 5.54
N LEU A 115 10.67 -10.64 4.69
CA LEU A 115 10.81 -11.00 3.28
C LEU A 115 9.73 -10.26 2.45
N PRO A 116 9.92 -10.10 1.13
CA PRO A 116 8.88 -9.53 0.26
C PRO A 116 7.56 -10.29 0.33
N ILE A 117 6.45 -9.55 0.37
CA ILE A 117 5.12 -10.13 0.15
C ILE A 117 4.94 -10.29 -1.36
N THR A 118 4.65 -11.51 -1.80
CA THR A 118 4.37 -11.85 -3.21
C THR A 118 3.14 -12.73 -3.29
N SER A 119 2.27 -12.44 -4.26
CA SER A 119 1.18 -13.31 -4.72
C SER A 119 1.70 -14.74 -4.96
N ASP A 120 0.96 -15.77 -4.55
CA ASP A 120 1.41 -17.17 -4.73
C ASP A 120 1.20 -17.67 -6.17
N THR A 121 0.30 -16.99 -6.88
CA THR A 121 -0.14 -17.19 -8.25
C THR A 121 -0.25 -15.84 -8.96
N ASP A 122 -0.25 -15.81 -10.30
CA ASP A 122 -0.23 -14.54 -11.06
C ASP A 122 -1.65 -13.99 -11.26
N ASN A 123 -1.86 -12.70 -10.94
CA ASN A 123 -3.11 -11.97 -11.12
C ASN A 123 -4.34 -12.64 -10.45
N THR A 124 -4.19 -13.09 -9.21
CA THR A 124 -5.18 -13.88 -8.45
C THR A 124 -5.43 -13.38 -7.03
N ASP A 125 -4.42 -12.83 -6.34
CA ASP A 125 -4.54 -12.41 -4.94
C ASP A 125 -4.88 -10.91 -4.78
N ASP A 126 -5.88 -10.61 -3.95
CA ASP A 126 -6.29 -9.25 -3.57
C ASP A 126 -5.53 -8.72 -2.34
N LEU A 127 -5.28 -7.41 -2.30
CA LEU A 127 -4.78 -6.70 -1.11
C LEU A 127 -5.93 -6.05 -0.33
N GLY A 128 -6.66 -6.89 0.42
CA GLY A 128 -7.84 -6.49 1.21
C GLY A 128 -9.14 -7.06 0.63
N SER A 129 -10.29 -6.51 1.02
CA SER A 129 -11.59 -6.88 0.43
C SER A 129 -12.62 -5.76 0.56
N SER A 130 -13.78 -5.91 -0.09
CA SER A 130 -14.91 -4.96 -0.03
C SER A 130 -15.44 -4.66 1.38
N THR A 131 -15.17 -5.53 2.36
CA THR A 131 -15.56 -5.35 3.78
C THR A 131 -14.36 -5.16 4.71
N LYS A 132 -13.14 -5.29 4.18
CA LYS A 132 -11.85 -5.20 4.89
C LYS A 132 -10.85 -4.44 4.03
N ALA A 133 -11.13 -3.15 3.85
CA ALA A 133 -10.18 -2.23 3.22
C ALA A 133 -9.03 -1.92 4.18
N TRP A 134 -7.84 -1.73 3.62
CA TRP A 134 -6.76 -1.03 4.32
C TRP A 134 -7.18 0.43 4.50
N LYS A 135 -7.15 0.93 5.74
CA LYS A 135 -7.46 2.35 6.01
C LYS A 135 -6.47 3.28 5.31
N ASP A 136 -5.19 2.92 5.35
CA ASP A 136 -4.06 3.67 4.82
C ASP A 136 -3.10 2.68 4.14
N LEU A 137 -2.50 3.05 3.00
CA LEU A 137 -1.54 2.24 2.25
C LEU A 137 -0.26 3.05 1.97
N TYR A 138 0.77 2.83 2.79
CA TYR A 138 2.03 3.58 2.74
C TYR A 138 3.05 2.91 1.81
N LEU A 139 3.23 3.46 0.60
CA LEU A 139 4.12 2.93 -0.42
C LEU A 139 5.29 3.89 -0.72
N LYS A 140 6.42 3.33 -1.16
CA LYS A 140 7.58 4.07 -1.68
C LYS A 140 7.99 3.51 -3.04
N GLY A 141 8.51 4.38 -3.92
CA GLY A 141 8.86 4.02 -5.29
C GLY A 141 7.64 3.93 -6.21
N SER A 142 7.79 3.25 -7.34
CA SER A 142 6.76 3.18 -8.38
C SER A 142 5.78 2.02 -8.17
N ILE A 143 4.48 2.32 -8.18
CA ILE A 143 3.43 1.29 -8.24
C ILE A 143 3.41 0.71 -9.65
N LYS A 144 3.83 -0.55 -9.80
CA LYS A 144 3.67 -1.30 -11.04
C LYS A 144 2.23 -1.83 -11.12
N ARG A 145 1.58 -1.60 -12.25
CA ARG A 145 0.25 -2.13 -12.60
C ARG A 145 0.30 -2.62 -14.04
N ALA A 146 -0.25 -3.80 -14.32
CA ALA A 146 -0.21 -4.38 -15.67
C ALA A 146 -0.99 -3.53 -16.69
N ALA A 147 -2.11 -2.95 -16.26
CA ALA A 147 -2.84 -1.93 -16.99
C ALA A 147 -2.68 -0.56 -16.30
N VAL A 148 -2.02 0.39 -16.97
CA VAL A 148 -2.06 1.81 -16.56
C VAL A 148 -3.23 2.48 -17.24
N THR A 149 -4.37 2.49 -16.56
CA THR A 149 -5.35 3.57 -16.73
C THR A 149 -4.96 4.71 -15.79
N VAL A 150 -4.87 5.90 -16.37
CA VAL A 150 -4.28 7.20 -15.96
C VAL A 150 -4.74 7.82 -14.62
N PHE A 151 -5.30 7.03 -13.69
CA PHE A 151 -6.38 7.44 -12.80
C PHE A 151 -5.95 7.71 -11.35
N SER A 152 -6.36 8.87 -10.81
CA SER A 152 -6.46 9.17 -9.38
C SER A 152 -7.90 9.55 -9.04
N ILE A 153 -8.55 8.82 -8.12
CA ILE A 153 -9.89 9.13 -7.57
C ILE A 153 -9.70 10.13 -6.41
N ASP A 154 -10.38 11.28 -6.45
CA ASP A 154 -10.35 12.26 -5.36
C ASP A 154 -11.44 12.03 -4.28
N ALA A 155 -11.47 12.87 -3.25
CA ALA A 155 -12.44 12.79 -2.15
C ALA A 155 -13.91 13.00 -2.57
N ASN A 156 -14.15 13.45 -3.80
CA ASN A 156 -15.45 13.65 -4.42
C ASN A 156 -15.74 12.56 -5.49
N SER A 157 -14.91 11.51 -5.54
CA SER A 157 -14.95 10.41 -6.52
C SER A 157 -14.62 10.81 -7.97
N ILE A 158 -13.94 11.93 -8.20
CA ILE A 158 -13.54 12.38 -9.54
C ILE A 158 -12.20 11.77 -9.93
N ILE A 159 -12.13 11.22 -11.14
CA ILE A 159 -10.91 10.63 -11.71
C ILE A 159 -10.16 11.65 -12.56
N THR A 160 -8.93 12.01 -12.17
CA THR A 160 -8.03 12.81 -13.00
C THR A 160 -7.24 11.93 -13.97
N PHE A 161 -7.10 12.36 -15.23
CA PHE A 161 -6.32 11.69 -16.29
C PHE A 161 -5.14 12.60 -16.71
N GLY A 162 -3.90 12.17 -16.48
CA GLY A 162 -2.70 12.97 -16.75
C GLY A 162 -2.26 13.16 -18.21
N LEU A 163 -2.78 12.38 -19.17
CA LEU A 163 -2.43 12.52 -20.60
C LEU A 163 -3.63 12.21 -21.51
N PHE A 164 -4.26 13.27 -22.03
CA PHE A 164 -4.97 13.18 -23.30
C PHE A 164 -3.93 13.11 -24.43
N PRO A 165 -4.06 12.23 -25.43
CA PRO A 165 -3.16 12.21 -26.58
C PRO A 165 -3.29 13.50 -27.40
N ILE A 166 -2.36 14.44 -27.22
CA ILE A 166 -2.12 15.52 -28.18
C ILE A 166 -1.22 14.99 -29.30
N THR A 167 -1.83 14.25 -30.23
CA THR A 167 -1.26 14.13 -31.58
C THR A 167 -1.15 15.53 -32.20
N PRO A 168 -0.19 15.79 -33.11
CA PRO A 168 -0.16 17.02 -33.86
C PRO A 168 -1.31 17.04 -34.87
N SER A 169 -2.52 17.33 -34.39
CA SER A 169 -3.59 17.81 -35.24
C SER A 169 -3.13 19.14 -35.82
N SER A 170 -3.22 19.26 -37.14
CA SER A 170 -3.07 20.52 -37.85
C SER A 170 -3.98 21.59 -37.24
N ALA A 171 -3.42 22.78 -36.99
CA ALA A 171 -4.01 23.90 -36.26
C ALA A 171 -4.27 23.62 -34.76
N PRO A 172 -3.56 24.31 -33.84
CA PRO A 172 -3.92 24.26 -32.43
C PRO A 172 -5.18 25.10 -32.20
N THR A 173 -6.34 24.46 -32.09
CA THR A 173 -7.48 25.04 -31.36
C THR A 173 -7.07 25.00 -29.89
N THR A 174 -6.33 26.03 -29.50
CA THR A 174 -5.31 25.85 -28.46
C THR A 174 -5.97 25.61 -27.10
N ASP A 175 -5.26 25.14 -26.07
CA ASP A 175 -5.74 25.16 -24.67
C ASP A 175 -6.96 24.29 -24.23
N TYR A 176 -6.89 23.55 -23.12
CA TYR A 176 -5.85 23.50 -22.08
C TYR A 176 -5.62 24.80 -21.23
N GLN A 177 -6.49 25.82 -21.07
CA GLN A 177 -7.93 26.01 -21.38
C GLN A 177 -8.34 27.48 -21.74
N VAL A 178 -7.40 28.43 -21.83
CA VAL A 178 -7.61 29.86 -22.16
C VAL A 178 -7.59 30.12 -23.67
N ALA A 179 -6.65 29.53 -24.38
CA ALA A 179 -6.37 29.80 -25.77
C ALA A 179 -7.24 29.04 -26.80
N ASN A 180 -8.23 28.24 -26.39
CA ASN A 180 -9.26 27.75 -27.33
C ASN A 180 -10.21 28.92 -27.58
N LYS A 181 -10.50 29.61 -26.47
CA LYS A 181 -11.07 30.95 -26.47
C LYS A 181 -10.12 31.95 -27.13
N LYS A 182 -8.80 32.00 -26.87
CA LYS A 182 -7.90 32.94 -27.60
C LYS A 182 -7.82 32.67 -29.11
N TYR A 183 -7.80 31.42 -29.58
CA TYR A 183 -7.82 31.13 -31.01
C TYR A 183 -9.16 31.52 -31.63
N ALA A 184 -10.29 31.25 -30.94
CA ALA A 184 -11.60 31.72 -31.36
C ALA A 184 -11.74 33.26 -31.32
N ASP A 185 -11.23 33.93 -30.28
CA ASP A 185 -11.25 35.38 -30.09
C ASP A 185 -10.33 36.07 -31.13
N ASP A 186 -9.09 35.59 -31.31
CA ASP A 186 -8.12 36.13 -32.27
C ASP A 186 -8.56 35.88 -33.74
N GLU A 187 -9.27 34.79 -34.05
CA GLU A 187 -9.87 34.57 -35.37
C GLU A 187 -11.17 35.38 -35.55
N ILE A 188 -11.96 35.62 -34.49
CA ILE A 188 -13.08 36.58 -34.50
C ILE A 188 -12.56 38.00 -34.79
N ASP A 189 -11.40 38.38 -34.26
CA ASP A 189 -10.76 39.68 -34.51
C ASP A 189 -10.15 39.78 -35.94
N LYS A 190 -9.92 38.66 -36.63
CA LYS A 190 -9.56 38.63 -38.07
C LYS A 190 -10.77 38.74 -39.00
N GLU A 191 -11.95 38.29 -38.56
CA GLU A 191 -13.24 38.60 -39.21
C GLU A 191 -13.83 39.96 -38.77
N GLY A 192 -13.07 40.69 -37.94
CA GLY A 192 -13.42 41.98 -37.35
C GLY A 192 -13.64 43.08 -38.39
N LEU A 193 -14.62 43.93 -38.12
CA LEU A 193 -14.94 45.10 -38.95
C LEU A 193 -13.99 46.26 -38.61
N TYR A 194 -13.00 46.52 -39.46
CA TYR A 194 -12.08 47.65 -39.25
C TYR A 194 -12.74 48.95 -39.72
N LEU A 195 -13.07 49.81 -38.75
CA LEU A 195 -13.70 51.11 -38.98
C LEU A 195 -12.63 52.21 -39.09
N THR A 196 -12.41 52.72 -40.30
CA THR A 196 -11.40 53.76 -40.57
C THR A 196 -12.09 55.09 -40.88
N THR A 197 -11.58 56.20 -40.33
CA THR A 197 -12.09 57.54 -40.66
C THR A 197 -11.24 58.20 -41.73
N ILE A 198 -11.85 58.69 -42.81
CA ILE A 198 -11.17 59.38 -43.92
C ILE A 198 -11.82 60.75 -44.23
N ALA A 199 -11.06 61.63 -44.87
CA ALA A 199 -11.59 62.87 -45.44
C ALA A 199 -12.27 62.61 -46.79
N SER A 200 -13.27 63.41 -47.14
CA SER A 200 -14.08 63.27 -48.37
C SER A 200 -13.33 63.33 -49.71
N SER A 201 -12.04 63.68 -49.71
CA SER A 201 -11.17 63.75 -50.89
C SER A 201 -9.96 62.79 -50.84
N ALA A 202 -9.89 61.91 -49.85
CA ALA A 202 -8.80 60.93 -49.71
C ALA A 202 -9.19 59.58 -50.31
N THR A 203 -8.27 58.93 -51.03
CA THR A 203 -8.48 57.56 -51.52
C THR A 203 -8.43 56.58 -50.33
N PRO A 204 -9.51 55.83 -50.02
CA PRO A 204 -9.45 54.80 -48.98
C PRO A 204 -8.44 53.72 -49.36
N THR A 205 -7.53 53.40 -48.45
CA THR A 205 -6.68 52.20 -48.53
C THR A 205 -7.23 51.15 -47.59
N PRO A 206 -7.62 49.95 -48.07
CA PRO A 206 -8.09 48.87 -47.21
C PRO A 206 -7.09 48.49 -46.11
N ALA A 207 -7.61 48.13 -44.93
CA ALA A 207 -6.79 47.59 -43.86
C ALA A 207 -6.38 46.15 -44.22
N ARG A 208 -5.07 45.92 -44.23
CA ARG A 208 -4.33 44.81 -44.90
C ARG A 208 -4.55 43.39 -44.32
N ALA A 209 -5.66 43.16 -43.63
CA ALA A 209 -6.00 41.91 -42.96
C ALA A 209 -7.53 41.67 -42.80
N SER A 210 -8.39 42.47 -43.45
CA SER A 210 -9.84 42.43 -43.21
C SER A 210 -10.67 42.09 -44.44
N LYS A 211 -11.62 41.14 -44.28
CA LYS A 211 -12.59 40.78 -45.33
C LYS A 211 -13.74 41.78 -45.49
N ARG A 212 -13.89 42.74 -44.59
CA ARG A 212 -14.88 43.84 -44.66
C ARG A 212 -14.28 45.12 -44.10
N ASN A 213 -14.15 46.14 -44.96
CA ASN A 213 -13.72 47.48 -44.56
C ASN A 213 -14.94 48.39 -44.40
N ALA A 214 -15.01 49.16 -43.31
CA ALA A 214 -16.00 50.23 -43.16
C ALA A 214 -15.30 51.59 -43.05
N PHE A 215 -15.80 52.57 -43.80
CA PHE A 215 -15.24 53.91 -43.83
C PHE A 215 -16.25 54.94 -43.30
N THR A 216 -15.88 55.64 -42.24
CA THR A 216 -16.59 56.85 -41.80
C THR A 216 -15.96 58.04 -42.52
N VAL A 217 -16.74 58.80 -43.28
CA VAL A 217 -16.20 59.90 -44.09
C VAL A 217 -16.59 61.26 -43.53
N THR A 218 -15.60 62.08 -43.21
CA THR A 218 -15.81 63.47 -42.80
C THR A 218 -15.80 64.37 -44.03
N ALA A 219 -16.91 65.05 -44.29
CA ALA A 219 -17.00 66.06 -45.34
C ALA A 219 -16.18 67.30 -44.94
N LEU A 220 -15.18 67.66 -45.75
CA LEU A 220 -14.35 68.86 -45.52
C LEU A 220 -14.97 70.15 -46.09
N ALA A 221 -16.02 70.03 -46.91
CA ALA A 221 -16.77 71.15 -47.48
C ALA A 221 -18.21 70.72 -47.82
N GLU A 222 -19.12 71.69 -47.91
CA GLU A 222 -20.48 71.48 -48.41
C GLU A 222 -20.44 71.08 -49.90
N GLY A 223 -21.18 70.03 -50.27
CA GLY A 223 -21.22 69.51 -51.65
C GLY A 223 -20.04 68.62 -52.06
N ALA A 224 -19.21 68.14 -51.14
CA ALA A 224 -18.10 67.23 -51.45
C ALA A 224 -18.58 65.92 -52.12
N THR A 225 -18.07 65.63 -53.32
CA THR A 225 -18.38 64.41 -54.09
C THR A 225 -17.31 63.35 -53.91
N PHE A 226 -17.70 62.10 -53.66
CA PHE A 226 -16.76 60.98 -53.55
C PHE A 226 -16.19 60.59 -54.92
N ALA A 227 -14.88 60.37 -54.98
CA ALA A 227 -14.27 59.60 -56.06
C ALA A 227 -14.65 58.12 -55.92
N ALA A 228 -14.77 57.39 -57.04
CA ALA A 228 -14.93 55.95 -57.00
C ALA A 228 -13.69 55.29 -56.34
N PRO A 229 -13.85 54.21 -55.54
CA PRO A 229 -12.71 53.47 -55.01
C PRO A 229 -11.81 52.99 -56.16
N SER A 230 -10.54 53.38 -56.13
CA SER A 230 -9.60 53.11 -57.21
C SER A 230 -8.34 52.42 -56.70
N GLY A 231 -8.16 51.16 -57.11
CA GLY A 231 -6.97 50.35 -56.82
C GLY A 231 -7.27 48.87 -57.06
N THR A 232 -6.30 48.14 -57.58
CA THR A 232 -6.36 46.67 -57.57
C THR A 232 -6.02 46.20 -56.16
N PRO A 233 -6.82 45.34 -55.51
CA PRO A 233 -6.40 44.70 -54.28
C PRO A 233 -5.06 43.97 -54.48
N ALA A 234 -4.08 44.31 -53.65
CA ALA A 234 -2.87 43.51 -53.54
C ALA A 234 -3.17 42.23 -52.73
N ASP A 235 -2.30 41.23 -52.83
CA ASP A 235 -2.28 40.07 -51.93
C ASP A 235 -3.55 39.18 -51.92
N SER A 236 -4.45 39.33 -52.91
CA SER A 236 -5.68 38.54 -53.17
C SER A 236 -6.92 38.87 -52.33
N ASP A 237 -7.00 40.05 -51.72
CA ASP A 237 -8.22 40.53 -51.06
C ASP A 237 -9.36 40.82 -52.07
N SER A 238 -10.62 40.62 -51.68
CA SER A 238 -11.79 41.00 -52.50
C SER A 238 -12.28 42.41 -52.16
N LEU A 239 -12.65 43.19 -53.19
CA LEU A 239 -13.40 44.45 -53.05
C LEU A 239 -14.82 44.23 -52.48
#